data_AF-A0A1V5KMF3-F1
#
_entry.id   AF-A0A1V5KMF3-F1
#
_cell.length_a   1.000
_cell.length_b   1.000
_cell.length_c   1.000
_cell.angle_alpha   90.00
_cell.angle_beta   90.00
_cell.angle_gamma   90.00
#
_symmetry.space_group_name_H-M   'P 1'
#
loop_
_entity.id
_entity.type
_entity.pdbx_description
1 polymer ?
#
loop_
_entity_poly.entity_id
_entity_poly.type
_entity_poly.pdbx_seq_one_letter_code
_entity_poly.pdbx_strand_id
1 'polypeptide(L)'
;MKSSSPANPAGGSAAAGDDRILAPPSDTGGFVTAAEAISILWENESINNTTLARYRKIAMRLKSILDSSGIDGIVEVIRGNRRVVVENVECDYYDFISVNSKKAHAYAGSYLIEYSWAEETNAMLDRKRAPKGEMLRIM
;
A
#
# COMPACT_ATOMS: atom_id res chain seq x y z
N MET A 1 37.59 29.27 -6.70
CA MET A 1 36.42 30.02 -7.23
C MET A 1 36.04 29.36 -8.55
N LYS A 2 34.89 28.76 -8.81
CA LYS A 2 33.55 28.84 -8.21
C LYS A 2 32.89 27.45 -8.22
N SER A 3 32.10 27.21 -7.18
CA SER A 3 31.05 26.22 -7.06
C SER A 3 29.90 26.49 -8.05
N SER A 4 29.30 25.44 -8.62
CA SER A 4 27.89 25.49 -9.04
C SER A 4 27.33 24.10 -9.32
N SER A 5 26.47 23.62 -8.43
CA SER A 5 25.41 22.66 -8.74
C SER A 5 24.38 23.26 -9.69
N PRO A 6 23.63 22.44 -10.46
CA PRO A 6 22.25 22.74 -10.82
C PRO A 6 21.32 21.82 -9.98
N ALA A 7 20.50 22.38 -9.11
CA ALA A 7 19.17 22.94 -9.40
C ALA A 7 18.17 21.86 -9.83
N ASN A 8 17.41 21.39 -8.84
CA ASN A 8 16.23 20.54 -8.99
C ASN A 8 15.02 21.44 -9.31
N PRO A 9 14.24 21.20 -10.38
CA PRO A 9 12.98 21.91 -10.56
C PRO A 9 11.83 21.11 -9.92
N ALA A 10 11.33 21.62 -8.80
CA ALA A 10 9.97 21.35 -8.37
C ALA A 10 9.00 22.21 -9.20
N GLY A 11 7.88 21.64 -9.65
CA GLY A 11 6.75 22.41 -10.14
C GLY A 11 5.96 21.75 -11.27
N GLY A 12 4.88 21.05 -10.92
CA GLY A 12 3.95 20.47 -11.89
C GLY A 12 2.76 19.78 -11.22
N SER A 13 2.08 20.48 -10.31
CA SER A 13 0.79 20.05 -9.75
C SER A 13 -0.31 20.23 -10.81
N ALA A 14 -0.69 19.13 -11.46
CA ALA A 14 -1.92 19.07 -12.24
C ALA A 14 -3.04 18.53 -11.33
N ALA A 15 -3.93 19.45 -10.93
CA ALA A 15 -5.19 19.13 -10.29
C ALA A 15 -6.06 18.33 -11.26
N ALA A 16 -6.15 17.02 -11.04
CA ALA A 16 -7.19 16.15 -11.57
C ALA A 16 -7.89 15.52 -10.36
N GLY A 17 -9.22 15.61 -10.32
CA GLY A 17 -10.09 15.26 -9.19
C GLY A 17 -9.58 14.10 -8.35
N ASP A 18 -9.24 14.43 -7.10
CA ASP A 18 -8.46 13.58 -6.22
C ASP A 18 -9.38 12.63 -5.45
N ASP A 19 -9.82 11.57 -6.11
CA ASP A 19 -10.41 10.38 -5.46
C ASP A 19 -9.37 9.60 -4.62
N ARG A 20 -8.17 10.17 -4.40
CA ARG A 20 -7.02 9.61 -3.67
C ARG A 20 -7.15 9.65 -2.13
N ILE A 21 -8.27 10.12 -1.58
CA ILE A 21 -8.41 10.37 -0.14
C ILE A 21 -8.72 9.11 0.68
N LEU A 22 -9.00 7.95 0.08
CA LEU A 22 -9.57 6.80 0.81
C LEU A 22 -8.71 5.52 0.89
N ALA A 23 -7.42 5.58 0.55
CA ALA A 23 -6.56 4.40 0.73
C ALA A 23 -5.20 4.81 1.33
N PRO A 24 -4.77 4.21 2.45
CA PRO A 24 -3.44 4.48 3.00
C PRO A 24 -2.35 4.25 1.93
N PRO A 25 -1.18 4.93 2.01
CA PRO A 25 -0.12 4.84 1.01
C PRO A 25 0.33 3.42 0.64
N SER A 26 0.09 2.44 1.52
CA SER A 26 0.35 1.00 1.33
C SER A 26 -0.48 0.35 0.23
N ASP A 27 -1.67 0.87 -0.05
CA ASP A 27 -2.72 0.15 -0.79
C ASP A 27 -2.56 0.28 -2.31
N THR A 28 -1.57 1.05 -2.77
CA THR A 28 -1.31 1.32 -4.20
C THR A 28 0.11 1.04 -4.65
N GLY A 29 0.92 0.36 -3.81
CA GLY A 29 2.34 0.11 -4.12
C GLY A 29 3.25 1.33 -3.89
N GLY A 30 2.82 2.26 -3.03
CA GLY A 30 3.63 3.39 -2.60
C GLY A 30 4.84 2.98 -1.76
N PHE A 31 5.82 3.87 -1.65
CA PHE A 31 6.93 3.68 -0.71
C PHE A 31 6.44 3.89 0.72
N VAL A 32 6.79 2.94 1.57
CA VAL A 32 6.55 2.98 3.01
C VAL A 32 7.88 3.15 3.73
N THR A 33 7.94 4.14 4.61
CA THR A 33 9.07 4.37 5.52
C THR A 33 9.03 3.40 6.69
N ALA A 34 10.16 3.24 7.38
CA ALA A 34 10.21 2.43 8.61
C ALA A 34 9.26 2.98 9.69
N ALA A 35 9.09 4.30 9.78
CA ALA A 35 8.22 4.96 10.74
C ALA A 35 6.74 4.63 10.48
N GLU A 36 6.28 4.78 9.24
CA GLU A 36 4.90 4.46 8.84
C GLU A 36 4.60 2.97 9.05
N ALA A 37 5.52 2.09 8.65
CA ALA A 37 5.36 0.65 8.87
C ALA A 37 5.25 0.32 10.37
N ILE A 38 6.04 0.97 11.23
CA ILE A 38 5.96 0.76 12.68
C ILE A 38 4.62 1.23 13.23
N SER A 39 4.13 2.40 12.83
CA SER A 39 2.84 2.91 13.31
C SER A 39 1.66 2.03 12.92
N ILE A 40 1.76 1.32 11.78
CA ILE A 40 0.72 0.39 11.31
C ILE A 40 0.84 -0.98 12.00
N LEU A 41 2.07 -1.52 12.12
CA LEU A 41 2.29 -2.86 12.67
C LEU A 41 2.19 -2.93 14.20
N TRP A 42 2.52 -1.85 14.89
CA TRP A 42 2.53 -1.76 16.35
C TRP A 42 1.86 -0.46 16.81
N GLU A 43 0.55 -0.34 16.58
CA GLU A 43 -0.25 0.87 16.84
C GLU A 43 -0.10 1.43 18.26
N ASN A 44 0.18 0.56 19.24
CA ASN A 44 0.32 0.92 20.65
C ASN A 44 1.78 1.21 21.09
N GLU A 45 2.76 1.10 20.18
CA GLU A 45 4.18 1.33 20.49
C GLU A 45 4.71 2.60 19.83
N SER A 46 5.48 3.39 20.59
CA SER A 46 6.15 4.58 20.04
C SER A 46 7.33 4.20 19.14
N ILE A 47 7.63 5.07 18.18
CA ILE A 47 8.83 4.94 17.35
C ILE A 47 10.05 5.25 18.22
N ASN A 48 10.90 4.24 18.42
CA ASN A 48 12.12 4.32 19.20
C ASN A 48 13.17 3.35 18.63
N ASN A 49 14.38 3.36 19.19
CA ASN A 49 15.48 2.51 18.70
C ASN A 49 15.14 1.01 18.73
N THR A 50 14.35 0.56 19.70
CA THR A 50 13.93 -0.83 19.85
C THR A 50 12.93 -1.23 18.77
N THR A 51 11.89 -0.43 18.52
CA THR A 51 10.89 -0.70 17.47
C THR A 51 11.51 -0.60 16.08
N LEU A 52 12.41 0.36 15.85
CA LEU A 52 13.21 0.45 14.62
C LEU A 52 14.11 -0.76 14.40
N ALA A 53 14.79 -1.27 15.44
CA ALA A 53 15.60 -2.48 15.33
C ALA A 53 14.74 -3.71 15.02
N ARG A 54 13.58 -3.83 15.67
CA ARG A 54 12.60 -4.89 15.41
C ARG A 54 12.12 -4.87 13.96
N TYR A 55 11.72 -3.71 13.45
CA TYR A 55 11.32 -3.53 12.05
C TYR A 55 12.43 -3.93 11.08
N ARG A 56 13.68 -3.47 11.29
CA ARG A 56 14.82 -3.84 10.44
C ARG A 56 15.02 -5.34 10.38
N LYS A 57 14.91 -6.04 11.51
CA LYS A 57 15.04 -7.51 11.58
C LYS A 57 13.97 -8.21 10.74
N ILE A 58 12.72 -7.78 10.84
CA ILE A 58 11.61 -8.34 10.05
C ILE A 58 11.83 -8.07 8.56
N ALA A 59 12.18 -6.83 8.20
CA ALA A 59 12.43 -6.43 6.83
C ALA A 59 13.60 -7.19 6.18
N MET A 60 14.67 -7.45 6.95
CA MET A 60 15.79 -8.29 6.50
C MET A 60 15.38 -9.75 6.32
N ARG A 61 14.56 -10.29 7.22
CA ARG A 61 14.05 -11.66 7.11
C ARG A 61 13.17 -11.82 5.87
N LEU A 62 12.27 -10.87 5.62
CA LEU A 62 11.44 -10.86 4.42
C LEU A 62 12.32 -10.85 3.16
N LYS A 63 13.28 -9.93 3.08
CA LYS A 63 14.23 -9.88 1.96
C LYS A 63 14.93 -11.22 1.77
N SER A 64 15.48 -11.81 2.83
CA SER A 64 16.17 -13.10 2.73
C SER A 64 15.29 -14.23 2.19
N ILE A 65 14.00 -14.25 2.55
CA ILE A 65 13.05 -15.25 2.06
C ILE A 65 12.79 -15.05 0.56
N LEU A 66 12.54 -13.81 0.13
CA LEU A 66 12.31 -13.47 -1.26
C LEU A 66 13.54 -13.75 -2.13
N ASP A 67 14.73 -13.34 -1.67
CA ASP A 67 16.02 -13.60 -2.31
C ASP A 67 16.24 -15.12 -2.48
N SER A 68 16.01 -15.91 -1.42
CA SER A 68 16.17 -17.37 -1.47
C SER A 68 15.17 -18.09 -2.40
N SER A 69 14.04 -17.42 -2.69
CA SER A 69 13.00 -17.92 -3.57
C SER A 69 13.13 -17.38 -5.00
N GLY A 70 14.11 -16.52 -5.27
CA GLY A 70 14.33 -15.91 -6.59
C GLY A 70 13.26 -14.91 -7.01
N ILE A 71 12.49 -14.38 -6.07
CA ILE A 71 11.36 -13.45 -6.31
C ILE A 71 11.57 -12.10 -5.61
N ASP A 72 12.81 -11.75 -5.29
CA ASP A 72 13.16 -10.49 -4.64
C ASP A 72 12.76 -9.25 -5.44
N GLY A 73 12.63 -9.39 -6.76
CA GLY A 73 12.11 -8.35 -7.65
C GLY A 73 10.70 -7.83 -7.33
N ILE A 74 9.92 -8.52 -6.47
CA ILE A 74 8.60 -8.04 -6.05
C ILE A 74 8.67 -6.91 -5.01
N VAL A 75 9.82 -6.67 -4.37
CA VAL A 75 10.03 -5.58 -3.40
C VAL A 75 11.18 -4.69 -3.83
N GLU A 76 10.90 -3.40 -3.96
CA GLU A 76 11.93 -2.40 -4.22
C GLU A 76 12.30 -1.64 -2.95
N VAL A 77 13.59 -1.33 -2.79
CA VAL A 77 14.13 -0.61 -1.64
C VAL A 77 14.92 0.62 -2.10
N ILE A 78 14.48 1.81 -1.70
CA ILE A 78 15.18 3.08 -1.95
C ILE A 78 15.41 3.81 -0.64
N ARG A 79 16.67 4.08 -0.29
CA ARG A 79 17.07 4.82 0.94
C ARG A 79 16.43 4.25 2.23
N GLY A 80 16.20 2.93 2.27
CA GLY A 80 15.58 2.24 3.41
C GLY A 80 14.06 2.20 3.39
N ASN A 81 13.41 2.96 2.50
CA ASN A 81 11.97 2.85 2.23
C ASN A 81 11.71 1.68 1.29
N ARG A 82 10.53 1.08 1.41
CA ARG A 82 10.18 -0.15 0.68
C ARG A 82 8.84 0.00 -0.01
N ARG A 83 8.69 -0.60 -1.19
CA ARG A 83 7.40 -0.76 -1.86
C ARG A 83 7.28 -2.14 -2.49
N VAL A 84 6.05 -2.57 -2.69
CA VAL A 84 5.75 -3.70 -3.58
C VAL A 84 5.80 -3.19 -5.02
N VAL A 85 6.51 -3.90 -5.90
CA VAL A 85 6.50 -3.64 -7.34
C VAL A 85 5.26 -4.35 -7.89
N VAL A 86 4.15 -3.61 -7.97
CA VAL A 86 2.82 -4.15 -8.34
C VAL A 86 2.86 -4.82 -9.71
N GLU A 87 3.72 -4.34 -10.61
CA GLU A 87 3.93 -4.89 -11.95
C GLU A 87 4.51 -6.32 -11.94
N ASN A 88 5.16 -6.72 -10.84
CA ASN A 88 5.77 -8.03 -10.68
C ASN A 88 4.89 -9.00 -9.86
N VAL A 89 3.65 -8.62 -9.52
CA VAL A 89 2.77 -9.40 -8.64
C VAL A 89 1.39 -9.57 -9.26
N GLU A 90 0.94 -10.82 -9.35
CA GLU A 90 -0.47 -11.14 -9.57
C GLU A 90 -1.18 -11.20 -8.20
N CYS A 91 -2.10 -10.28 -7.95
CA CYS A 91 -2.80 -10.15 -6.67
C CYS A 91 -4.28 -9.85 -6.89
N ASP A 92 -5.13 -10.65 -6.26
CA ASP A 92 -6.59 -10.51 -6.26
C ASP A 92 -7.07 -9.14 -5.76
N TYR A 93 -6.40 -8.58 -4.75
CA TYR A 93 -6.68 -7.24 -4.24
C TYR A 93 -6.41 -6.16 -5.29
N TYR A 94 -5.22 -6.15 -5.91
CA TYR A 94 -4.88 -5.17 -6.96
C TYR A 94 -5.80 -5.30 -8.18
N ASP A 95 -6.12 -6.54 -8.58
CA ASP A 95 -7.09 -6.82 -9.62
C ASP A 95 -8.48 -6.24 -9.27
N PHE A 96 -8.93 -6.42 -8.03
CA PHE A 96 -10.24 -5.94 -7.57
C PHE A 96 -10.31 -4.41 -7.49
N ILE A 97 -9.29 -3.74 -6.95
CA ILE A 97 -9.30 -2.27 -6.82
C ILE A 97 -9.06 -1.55 -8.15
N SER A 98 -8.56 -2.23 -9.19
CA SER A 98 -8.38 -1.64 -10.52
C SER A 98 -9.69 -1.08 -11.11
N VAL A 99 -9.59 0.00 -11.90
CA VAL A 99 -10.74 0.69 -12.52
C VAL A 99 -11.45 -0.20 -13.55
N ASN A 100 -10.68 -1.05 -14.25
CA ASN A 100 -11.16 -1.95 -15.29
C ASN A 100 -11.28 -3.40 -14.79
N SER A 101 -11.50 -3.60 -13.49
CA SER A 101 -11.56 -4.94 -12.91
C SER A 101 -12.65 -5.77 -13.59
N LYS A 102 -12.22 -6.79 -14.35
CA LYS A 102 -13.11 -7.84 -14.89
C LYS A 102 -13.38 -8.93 -13.85
N LYS A 103 -12.75 -8.84 -12.67
CA LYS A 103 -12.77 -9.84 -11.60
C LYS A 103 -13.45 -9.29 -10.34
N ALA A 104 -14.61 -8.66 -10.48
CA ALA A 104 -15.41 -8.20 -9.33
C ALA A 104 -15.73 -9.34 -8.32
N HIS A 105 -15.71 -10.59 -8.78
CA HIS A 105 -15.91 -11.79 -7.95
C HIS A 105 -14.68 -12.23 -7.13
N ALA A 106 -13.52 -11.60 -7.29
CA ALA A 106 -12.29 -11.99 -6.57
C ALA A 106 -12.34 -11.66 -5.07
N TYR A 107 -13.13 -10.65 -4.68
CA TYR A 107 -13.26 -10.29 -3.27
C TYR A 107 -14.30 -11.17 -2.56
N ALA A 108 -13.83 -12.03 -1.66
CA ALA A 108 -14.65 -12.99 -0.91
C ALA A 108 -15.44 -12.37 0.27
N GLY A 109 -15.37 -11.04 0.47
CA GLY A 109 -16.09 -10.33 1.52
C GLY A 109 -15.31 -10.09 2.81
N SER A 110 -14.00 -10.35 2.81
CA SER A 110 -13.10 -9.98 3.90
C SER A 110 -11.67 -9.72 3.40
N TYR A 111 -11.03 -8.70 3.94
CA TYR A 111 -9.62 -8.36 3.70
C TYR A 111 -8.95 -8.15 5.06
N LEU A 112 -8.02 -9.05 5.43
CA LEU A 112 -7.15 -8.88 6.61
C LEU A 112 -7.88 -8.44 7.89
N ILE A 113 -9.06 -9.03 8.17
CA ILE A 113 -9.96 -8.64 9.27
C ILE A 113 -9.36 -8.76 10.67
N GLU A 114 -8.24 -9.47 10.82
CA GLU A 114 -7.51 -9.61 12.08
C GLU A 114 -6.67 -8.36 12.41
N TYR A 115 -6.61 -7.40 11.48
CA TYR A 115 -5.81 -6.19 11.60
C TYR A 115 -6.72 -4.95 11.62
N SER A 116 -6.63 -4.16 12.68
CA SER A 116 -7.39 -2.92 12.88
C SER A 116 -7.19 -1.92 11.74
N TRP A 117 -5.98 -1.80 11.21
CA TRP A 117 -5.69 -0.93 10.07
C TRP A 117 -6.39 -1.35 8.76
N ALA A 118 -6.91 -2.58 8.68
CA ALA A 118 -7.64 -3.05 7.50
C ALA A 118 -9.12 -2.66 7.51
N GLU A 119 -9.66 -2.10 8.61
CA GLU A 119 -11.09 -1.78 8.73
C GLU A 119 -11.55 -0.76 7.67
N GLU A 120 -10.78 0.30 7.46
CA GLU A 120 -11.08 1.32 6.46
C GLU A 120 -11.04 0.73 5.04
N THR A 121 -10.02 -0.08 4.75
CA THR A 121 -9.89 -0.78 3.47
C THR A 121 -11.06 -1.74 3.26
N ASN A 122 -11.49 -2.50 4.27
CA ASN A 122 -12.69 -3.37 4.19
C ASN A 122 -13.95 -2.57 3.84
N ALA A 123 -14.18 -1.44 4.52
CA ALA A 123 -15.32 -0.58 4.24
C ALA A 123 -15.30 -0.04 2.80
N MET A 124 -14.12 0.33 2.29
CA MET A 124 -13.94 0.73 0.88
C MET A 124 -14.26 -0.44 -0.07
N LEU A 125 -13.71 -1.63 0.19
CA LEU A 125 -13.91 -2.82 -0.66
C LEU A 125 -15.38 -3.25 -0.69
N ASP A 126 -16.08 -3.21 0.44
CA ASP A 126 -17.50 -3.51 0.52
C ASP A 126 -18.36 -2.54 -0.28
N ARG A 127 -18.05 -1.23 -0.22
CA ARG A 127 -18.72 -0.23 -1.06
C ARG A 127 -18.49 -0.48 -2.55
N LYS A 128 -17.27 -0.91 -2.93
CA LYS A 128 -16.95 -1.23 -4.32
C LYS A 128 -17.65 -2.50 -4.80
N ARG A 129 -17.86 -3.49 -3.92
CA ARG A 129 -18.61 -4.72 -4.22
C ARG A 129 -20.10 -4.46 -4.40
N ALA A 130 -20.67 -3.49 -3.67
CA ALA A 130 -22.10 -3.22 -3.71
C ALA A 130 -22.58 -2.96 -5.15
N PRO A 131 -23.67 -3.61 -5.60
CA PRO A 131 -24.19 -3.42 -6.94
C PRO A 131 -24.54 -1.94 -7.16
N LYS A 132 -24.00 -1.35 -8.24
CA LYS A 132 -24.39 0.00 -8.67
C LYS A 132 -25.83 -0.04 -9.17
N GLY A 133 -26.79 0.17 -8.25
CA GLY A 133 -28.18 0.46 -8.61
C GLY A 133 -29.22 -0.55 -8.15
N GLU A 134 -29.33 -0.81 -6.85
CA GLU A 134 -30.58 -1.31 -6.26
C GLU A 134 -30.97 -0.44 -5.06
N MET A 135 -31.28 0.82 -5.36
CA MET A 135 -32.00 1.72 -4.45
C MET A 135 -33.41 1.93 -5.01
N LEU A 136 -34.40 1.32 -4.34
CA LEU A 136 -35.86 1.56 -4.40
C LEU A 136 -36.60 1.12 -5.69
N ARG A 137 -36.94 -0.18 -5.77
CA ARG A 137 -38.31 -0.59 -6.14
C ARG A 137 -39.04 -1.03 -4.88
N ILE A 138 -39.41 -0.07 -4.03
CA ILE A 138 -40.48 -0.31 -3.06
C ILE A 138 -41.77 -0.03 -3.84
N MET A 139 -42.48 -1.12 -4.15
CA MET A 139 -43.91 -1.11 -4.51
C MET A 139 -44.74 -0.65 -3.32
#